data_AF-A0A3Q2QYS3-F1
#
_entry.id   AF-A0A3Q2QYS3-F1
#
_cell.length_a   1.000
_cell.length_b   1.000
_cell.length_c   1.000
_cell.angle_alpha   90.00
_cell.angle_beta   90.00
_cell.angle_gamma   90.00
#
_symmetry.space_group_name_H-M   'P 1'
#
loop_
_entity.id
_entity.type
_entity.pdbx_description
1 polymer ?
#
loop_
_entity_poly.entity_id
_entity_poly.type
_entity_poly.pdbx_seq_one_letter_code
_entity_poly.pdbx_strand_id
1 'polypeptide(L)'
;MSGCSLGDAFYSGCSAMDQLGTFMRNVQVLLEAASYIESAEKSSGKCEHGYASAYPETQMAHQHKHRKFKSRKVDNMHNRNYLNDVSSHRRAHLRLCLERLKSLIPLGPDCSRHTTLGLLNKAKAHIKENTELVHRHHYTVCLSGRSHLIAGTA
;
A
#
# COMPACT_ATOMS: atom_id res chain seq x y z
N MET A 1 43.57 -33.32 -6.24
CA MET A 1 42.80 -34.59 -6.18
C MET A 1 42.49 -34.79 -4.71
N SER A 2 41.27 -34.82 -4.19
CA SER A 2 40.01 -35.33 -4.71
C SER A 2 38.87 -34.46 -4.21
N GLY A 3 37.95 -34.07 -5.09
CA GLY A 3 36.66 -33.53 -4.68
C GLY A 3 35.74 -34.66 -4.21
N CYS A 4 34.73 -34.32 -3.41
CA CYS A 4 33.46 -35.04 -3.29
C CYS A 4 32.42 -34.03 -2.78
N SER A 5 31.45 -33.72 -3.64
CA SER A 5 30.20 -33.04 -3.30
C SER A 5 29.33 -33.98 -2.46
N LEU A 6 28.62 -33.47 -1.46
CA LEU A 6 27.47 -34.17 -0.90
C LEU A 6 26.36 -33.14 -0.60
N GLY A 7 25.81 -32.60 -1.67
CA GLY A 7 24.41 -32.25 -1.68
C GLY A 7 23.55 -33.51 -1.72
N ASP A 8 22.51 -33.48 -0.90
CA ASP A 8 21.25 -34.21 -0.99
C ASP A 8 21.17 -35.69 -0.58
N ALA A 9 20.08 -35.95 0.16
CA ALA A 9 19.56 -37.20 0.72
C ALA A 9 20.39 -37.75 1.90
N PHE A 10 19.88 -37.79 3.13
CA PHE A 10 18.65 -38.50 3.51
C PHE A 10 17.81 -37.75 4.57
N TYR A 11 16.54 -37.54 4.24
CA TYR A 11 15.41 -37.23 5.12
C TYR A 11 15.32 -38.20 6.32
N SER A 12 15.12 -37.69 7.55
CA SER A 12 14.37 -38.43 8.58
C SER A 12 13.97 -37.54 9.78
N GLY A 13 12.74 -36.98 9.73
CA GLY A 13 11.92 -36.66 10.91
C GLY A 13 12.45 -35.67 11.94
N CYS A 14 12.51 -34.37 11.64
CA CYS A 14 12.64 -33.35 12.69
C CYS A 14 11.25 -33.15 13.31
N SER A 15 11.02 -33.83 14.42
CA SER A 15 9.79 -33.78 15.20
C SER A 15 9.38 -32.33 15.49
N ALA A 16 8.07 -32.07 15.60
CA ALA A 16 7.55 -30.78 16.08
C ALA A 16 8.24 -30.29 17.37
N MET A 17 8.87 -31.19 18.13
CA MET A 17 9.73 -30.93 19.28
C MET A 17 10.95 -30.03 18.99
N ASP A 18 11.60 -30.16 17.83
CA ASP A 18 12.79 -29.36 17.48
C ASP A 18 12.44 -27.95 17.00
N GLN A 19 11.30 -27.83 16.32
CA GLN A 19 10.72 -26.54 15.96
C GLN A 19 10.28 -25.78 17.22
N LEU A 20 9.70 -26.50 18.19
CA LEU A 20 9.37 -25.94 19.50
C LEU A 20 10.63 -25.54 20.28
N GLY A 21 11.69 -26.35 20.26
CA GLY A 21 12.97 -26.02 20.92
C GLY A 21 13.61 -24.76 20.34
N THR A 22 13.54 -24.59 19.01
CA THR A 22 14.03 -23.38 18.34
C THR A 22 13.17 -22.17 18.66
N PHE A 23 11.84 -22.34 18.69
CA PHE A 23 10.92 -21.28 19.11
C PHE A 23 11.17 -20.83 20.54
N MET A 24 11.31 -21.76 21.49
CA MET A 24 11.58 -21.45 22.90
C MET A 24 12.91 -20.70 23.07
N ARG A 25 13.95 -21.08 22.33
CA ARG A 25 15.23 -20.36 22.33
C ARG A 25 15.09 -18.93 21.80
N ASN A 26 14.36 -18.73 20.71
CA ASN A 26 14.12 -17.41 20.15
C ASN A 26 13.28 -16.53 21.10
N VAL A 27 12.25 -17.10 21.73
CA VAL A 27 11.44 -16.41 22.74
C VAL A 27 12.30 -15.99 23.93
N GLN A 28 13.18 -16.86 24.41
CA GLN A 28 14.08 -16.54 25.53
C GLN A 28 15.02 -15.37 25.19
N VAL A 29 15.61 -15.36 23.99
CA VAL A 29 16.47 -14.26 23.52
C VAL A 29 15.67 -12.95 23.40
N LEU A 30 14.44 -13.00 22.91
CA LEU A 30 13.58 -11.81 22.82
C LEU A 30 13.21 -11.25 24.19
N LEU A 31 12.90 -12.11 25.16
CA LEU A 31 12.59 -11.70 26.54
C LEU A 31 13.80 -11.05 27.23
N GLU A 32 15.00 -11.61 27.04
CA GLU A 32 16.24 -11.06 27.58
C GLU A 32 16.57 -9.70 26.96
N ALA A 33 16.39 -9.56 25.64
CA ALA A 33 16.55 -8.28 24.95
C ALA A 33 15.55 -7.21 25.46
N ALA A 34 14.29 -7.60 25.72
CA ALA A 34 13.28 -6.70 26.26
C ALA A 34 13.63 -6.20 27.68
N SER A 35 14.07 -7.10 28.56
CA SER A 35 14.52 -6.74 29.92
C SER A 35 15.75 -5.81 29.89
N TYR A 36 16.66 -6.01 28.93
CA TYR A 36 17.80 -5.13 28.72
C TYR A 36 17.39 -3.72 28.29
N ILE A 37 16.43 -3.59 27.36
CA ILE A 37 15.92 -2.28 26.91
C ILE A 37 15.26 -1.55 28.09
N GLU A 38 14.41 -2.21 28.85
CA GLU A 38 13.72 -1.63 30.01
C GLU A 38 14.72 -1.14 31.08
N SER A 39 15.76 -1.93 31.35
CA SER A 39 16.85 -1.55 32.26
C SER A 39 17.71 -0.41 31.72
N ALA A 40 17.95 -0.39 30.41
CA ALA A 40 18.69 0.67 29.74
C ALA A 40 17.93 2.00 29.78
N GLU A 41 16.60 2.00 29.59
CA GLU A 41 15.77 3.20 29.70
C GLU A 41 15.72 3.73 31.14
N LYS A 42 15.72 2.84 32.15
CA LYS A 42 15.82 3.24 33.58
C LYS A 42 17.18 3.88 33.93
N SER A 43 18.27 3.39 33.33
CA SER A 43 19.64 3.92 33.54
C SER A 43 19.95 5.17 32.70
N SER A 44 19.29 5.30 31.55
CA SER A 44 19.39 6.42 30.62
C SER A 44 18.34 7.48 30.95
N GLY A 45 18.45 8.08 32.14
CA GLY A 45 17.58 9.17 32.60
C GLY A 45 17.72 10.47 31.80
N LYS A 46 17.51 10.44 30.49
CA LYS A 46 17.53 11.61 29.59
C LYS A 46 16.47 11.47 28.51
N CYS A 47 15.22 11.40 28.94
CA CYS A 47 14.08 11.79 28.13
C CYS A 47 13.89 13.30 28.24
N GLU A 48 14.68 14.08 27.50
CA GLU A 48 14.45 15.53 27.34
C GLU A 48 14.25 15.83 25.85
N HIS A 49 12.99 15.76 25.41
CA HIS A 49 12.55 16.46 24.21
C HIS A 49 11.51 17.48 24.62
N GLY A 50 11.89 18.76 24.56
CA GLY A 50 11.00 19.90 24.77
C GLY A 50 11.51 21.11 24.01
N TYR A 51 11.15 21.20 22.74
CA TYR A 51 10.90 22.43 21.96
C TYR A 51 11.46 23.78 22.49
N ALA A 52 12.77 23.94 22.69
CA ALA A 52 13.39 25.26 22.79
C ALA A 52 14.91 25.12 22.70
N SER A 53 15.50 25.45 21.56
CA SER A 53 16.91 25.87 21.55
C SER A 53 16.94 27.32 21.10
N ALA A 54 17.05 28.21 22.07
CA ALA A 54 17.43 29.58 21.83
C ALA A 54 18.85 29.62 21.25
N TYR A 55 19.03 30.57 20.34
CA TYR A 55 20.21 31.17 19.72
C TYR A 55 21.62 30.82 20.30
N PRO A 56 22.67 30.66 19.45
CA PRO A 56 23.99 30.25 19.91
C PRO A 56 24.82 31.45 20.36
N GLU A 57 25.49 31.37 21.51
CA GLU A 57 26.56 32.29 21.86
C GLU A 57 27.69 31.57 22.64
N THR A 58 28.89 31.71 22.09
CA THR A 58 30.24 31.58 22.69
C THR A 58 30.78 30.24 23.21
N GLN A 59 31.80 29.77 22.46
CA GLN A 59 33.15 29.36 22.89
C GLN A 59 33.37 28.49 24.15
N MET A 60 34.18 27.44 23.93
CA MET A 60 34.92 26.60 24.89
C MET A 60 34.21 25.36 25.46
N ALA A 61 34.06 24.34 24.61
CA ALA A 61 34.18 22.94 25.03
C ALA A 61 34.63 22.09 23.83
N HIS A 62 35.93 22.16 23.54
CA HIS A 62 36.58 21.20 22.66
C HIS A 62 36.46 19.80 23.28
N GLN A 63 36.20 18.81 22.42
CA GLN A 63 36.35 17.38 22.68
C GLN A 63 35.31 16.80 23.64
N HIS A 64 34.26 16.18 23.09
CA HIS A 64 34.07 14.74 23.25
C HIS A 64 32.78 14.28 22.58
N LYS A 65 32.90 13.15 21.86
CA LYS A 65 31.84 12.22 21.44
C LYS A 65 31.13 12.53 20.13
N HIS A 66 31.96 12.63 19.10
CA HIS A 66 31.59 12.44 17.69
C HIS A 66 31.27 10.98 17.29
N ARG A 67 30.68 10.15 18.18
CA ARG A 67 30.40 8.75 17.85
C ARG A 67 29.01 8.31 18.27
N LYS A 68 28.23 7.94 17.23
CA LYS A 68 27.05 7.05 17.20
C LYS A 68 25.67 7.71 17.32
N PHE A 69 25.28 8.48 16.31
CA PHE A 69 23.86 8.74 15.97
C PHE A 69 23.54 8.22 14.56
N LYS A 70 23.71 6.92 14.32
CA LYS A 70 23.48 6.36 12.97
C LYS A 70 22.66 5.07 12.90
N SER A 71 21.88 4.76 13.94
CA SER A 71 21.05 3.52 13.92
C SER A 71 19.53 3.72 14.07
N ARG A 72 19.02 4.89 14.51
CA ARG A 72 17.56 5.12 14.62
C ARG A 72 16.91 5.76 13.38
N LYS A 73 17.70 6.14 12.36
CA LYS A 73 17.15 6.69 11.10
C LYS A 73 16.61 5.60 10.18
N VAL A 74 17.11 4.38 10.26
CA VAL A 74 16.84 3.34 9.27
C VAL A 74 15.40 2.81 9.39
N ASP A 75 14.93 2.49 10.59
CA ASP A 75 13.55 2.00 10.81
C ASP A 75 12.48 3.03 10.44
N ASN A 76 12.73 4.31 10.72
CA ASN A 76 11.82 5.38 10.34
C ASN A 76 11.85 5.66 8.81
N MET A 77 12.95 5.37 8.13
CA MET A 77 13.04 5.42 6.66
C MET A 77 12.33 4.23 6.01
N HIS A 78 12.42 3.02 6.57
CA HIS A 78 11.66 1.87 6.07
C HIS A 78 10.15 2.08 6.20
N ASN A 79 9.69 2.64 7.33
CA ASN A 79 8.27 2.92 7.52
C ASN A 79 7.75 4.04 6.60
N ARG A 80 8.55 5.11 6.39
CA ARG A 80 8.22 6.16 5.39
C ARG A 80 8.24 5.62 3.97
N ASN A 81 9.19 4.76 3.61
CA ASN A 81 9.29 4.19 2.27
C ASN A 81 8.12 3.24 2.01
N TYR A 82 7.75 2.39 2.97
CA TYR A 82 6.56 1.53 2.87
C TYR A 82 5.27 2.35 2.70
N LEU A 83 5.07 3.39 3.51
CA LEU A 83 3.92 4.30 3.35
C LEU A 83 3.91 5.01 1.99
N ASN A 84 5.06 5.47 1.52
CA ASN A 84 5.21 6.09 0.20
C ASN A 84 4.93 5.09 -0.93
N ASP A 85 5.42 3.86 -0.83
CA ASP A 85 5.21 2.79 -1.81
C ASP A 85 3.73 2.40 -1.89
N VAL A 86 3.05 2.23 -0.75
CA VAL A 86 1.61 1.97 -0.71
C VAL A 86 0.84 3.14 -1.33
N SER A 87 1.19 4.38 -1.02
CA SER A 87 0.54 5.56 -1.60
C SER A 87 0.80 5.72 -3.10
N SER A 88 1.99 5.33 -3.56
CA SER A 88 2.41 5.33 -4.96
C SER A 88 1.67 4.25 -5.76
N HIS A 89 1.54 3.04 -5.19
CA HIS A 89 0.79 1.94 -5.79
C HIS A 89 -0.70 2.27 -5.94
N ARG A 90 -1.32 2.84 -4.88
CA ARG A 90 -2.71 3.34 -4.95
C ARG A 90 -2.88 4.42 -6.02
N ARG A 91 -1.90 5.32 -6.15
CA ARG A 91 -1.91 6.39 -7.18
C ARG A 91 -1.74 5.83 -8.59
N ALA A 92 -0.89 4.82 -8.79
CA ALA A 92 -0.72 4.15 -10.06
C ALA A 92 -2.01 3.43 -10.49
N HIS A 93 -2.65 2.70 -9.56
CA HIS A 93 -3.94 2.05 -9.81
C HIS A 93 -5.03 3.06 -10.20
N LEU A 94 -5.14 4.18 -9.46
CA LEU A 94 -6.09 5.24 -9.78
C LEU A 94 -5.87 5.80 -11.20
N ARG A 95 -4.61 6.03 -11.60
CA ARG A 95 -4.29 6.50 -12.95
C ARG A 95 -4.75 5.52 -14.02
N LEU A 96 -4.51 4.22 -13.82
CA LEU A 96 -4.96 3.17 -14.74
C LEU A 96 -6.49 3.12 -14.85
N CYS A 97 -7.20 3.22 -13.72
CA CYS A 97 -8.67 3.28 -13.73
C CYS A 97 -9.19 4.49 -14.53
N LEU A 98 -8.58 5.67 -14.34
CA LEU A 98 -8.96 6.89 -15.07
C LEU A 98 -8.62 6.81 -16.55
N GLU A 99 -7.55 6.10 -16.93
CA GLU A 99 -7.21 5.87 -18.33
C GLU A 99 -8.23 4.97 -19.03
N ARG A 100 -8.58 3.83 -18.42
CA ARG A 100 -9.64 2.95 -18.91
C ARG A 100 -11.00 3.64 -18.98
N LEU A 101 -11.31 4.51 -18.01
CA LEU A 101 -12.55 5.27 -18.02
C LEU A 101 -12.65 6.20 -19.24
N LYS A 102 -11.52 6.77 -19.70
CA LYS A 102 -11.52 7.63 -20.89
C LYS A 102 -11.89 6.89 -22.16
N SER A 103 -11.49 5.62 -22.32
CA SER A 103 -11.84 4.86 -23.52
C SER A 103 -13.33 4.46 -23.57
N LEU A 104 -14.01 4.46 -22.42
CA LEU A 104 -15.44 4.09 -22.32
C LEU A 104 -16.39 5.27 -22.49
N ILE A 105 -15.91 6.49 -22.28
CA ILE A 105 -16.73 7.70 -22.38
C ILE A 105 -16.52 8.31 -23.77
N PRO A 106 -17.58 8.74 -24.47
CA PRO A 106 -17.46 9.49 -25.72
C PRO A 106 -16.82 10.86 -25.43
N LEU A 107 -15.50 10.90 -25.54
CA LEU A 107 -14.65 12.04 -25.27
C LEU A 107 -14.19 12.58 -26.63
N GLY A 108 -14.67 13.77 -27.00
CA GLY A 108 -14.31 14.42 -28.26
C GLY A 108 -12.79 14.70 -28.40
N PRO A 109 -12.32 15.09 -29.58
CA PRO A 109 -10.88 15.22 -29.89
C PRO A 109 -10.10 16.20 -28.98
N ASP A 110 -10.76 17.12 -28.28
CA ASP A 110 -10.14 18.06 -27.32
C ASP A 110 -9.80 17.44 -25.95
N CYS A 111 -9.94 16.13 -25.81
CA CYS A 111 -9.80 15.47 -24.52
C CYS A 111 -8.37 15.35 -24.01
N SER A 112 -7.33 15.77 -24.75
CA SER A 112 -5.95 15.75 -24.24
C SER A 112 -5.74 16.44 -22.87
N ARG A 113 -6.66 17.33 -22.43
CA ARG A 113 -6.67 17.96 -21.08
C ARG A 113 -7.99 17.78 -20.28
N HIS A 114 -8.49 16.56 -20.18
CA HIS A 114 -9.53 16.25 -19.19
C HIS A 114 -9.01 16.28 -17.74
N THR A 115 -9.70 17.04 -16.87
CA THR A 115 -9.55 16.99 -15.41
C THR A 115 -10.28 15.77 -14.85
N THR A 116 -9.87 15.25 -13.69
CA THR A 116 -10.54 14.11 -13.03
C THR A 116 -12.03 14.38 -12.79
N LEU A 117 -12.36 15.58 -12.31
CA LEU A 117 -13.75 15.98 -12.05
C LEU A 117 -14.57 16.03 -13.35
N GLY A 118 -14.02 16.62 -14.42
CA GLY A 118 -14.70 16.69 -15.72
C GLY A 118 -14.98 15.31 -16.30
N LEU A 119 -14.05 14.37 -16.16
CA LEU A 119 -14.22 12.99 -16.59
C LEU A 119 -15.35 12.29 -15.82
N LEU A 120 -15.39 12.43 -14.50
CA LEU A 120 -16.42 11.82 -13.66
C LEU A 120 -17.82 12.38 -13.94
N ASN A 121 -17.93 13.70 -14.15
CA ASN A 121 -19.20 14.33 -14.50
C ASN A 121 -19.72 13.85 -15.86
N LYS A 122 -18.84 13.71 -16.86
CA LYS A 122 -19.21 13.15 -18.17
C LYS A 122 -19.59 11.67 -18.07
N ALA A 123 -18.88 10.88 -17.26
CA ALA A 123 -19.22 9.48 -17.00
C ALA A 123 -20.65 9.36 -16.44
N LYS A 124 -20.97 10.18 -15.43
CA LYS A 124 -22.28 10.22 -14.81
C LYS A 124 -23.38 10.57 -15.81
N ALA A 125 -23.14 11.57 -16.66
CA ALA A 125 -24.08 11.95 -17.72
C ALA A 125 -24.29 10.82 -18.73
N HIS A 126 -23.21 10.15 -19.16
CA HIS A 126 -23.26 9.06 -20.12
C HIS A 126 -24.05 7.85 -19.60
N ILE A 127 -23.88 7.49 -18.32
CA ILE A 127 -24.67 6.41 -17.70
C ILE A 127 -26.16 6.79 -17.71
N LYS A 128 -26.49 8.01 -17.30
CA LYS A 128 -27.88 8.49 -17.28
C LYS A 128 -28.51 8.42 -18.68
N GLU A 129 -27.80 8.91 -19.69
CA GLU A 129 -28.25 8.86 -21.08
C GLU A 129 -28.47 7.41 -21.55
N ASN A 130 -27.48 6.53 -21.34
CA ASN A 130 -27.60 5.12 -21.71
C ASN A 130 -28.78 4.44 -21.00
N THR A 131 -29.04 4.73 -19.72
CA THR A 131 -30.20 4.16 -19.01
C THR A 131 -31.53 4.61 -19.60
N GLU A 132 -31.64 5.89 -19.99
CA GLU A 132 -32.83 6.44 -20.64
C GLU A 132 -33.04 5.83 -22.03
N LEU A 133 -31.95 5.64 -22.79
CA LEU A 133 -31.98 4.98 -24.10
C LEU A 133 -32.42 3.52 -23.99
N VAL A 134 -31.86 2.77 -23.02
CA VAL A 134 -32.26 1.39 -22.74
C VAL A 134 -33.73 1.31 -22.34
N HIS A 135 -34.21 2.23 -21.51
CA HIS A 135 -35.61 2.29 -21.11
C HIS A 135 -36.54 2.58 -22.31
N ARG A 136 -36.19 3.57 -23.14
CA ARG A 136 -36.93 3.87 -24.36
C ARG A 136 -36.93 2.69 -25.33
N HIS A 137 -35.78 2.06 -25.55
CA HIS A 137 -35.66 0.90 -26.43
C HIS A 137 -36.50 -0.28 -25.93
N HIS A 138 -36.47 -0.55 -24.62
CA HIS A 138 -37.31 -1.58 -24.01
C HIS A 138 -38.80 -1.29 -24.25
N TYR A 139 -39.23 -0.04 -24.06
CA TYR A 139 -40.61 0.38 -24.33
C TYR A 139 -40.98 0.21 -25.82
N THR A 140 -40.12 0.60 -26.76
CA THR A 140 -40.38 0.45 -28.20
C THR A 140 -40.45 -1.00 -28.63
N VAL A 141 -39.57 -1.87 -28.10
CA VAL A 141 -39.58 -3.31 -28.40
C VAL A 141 -40.84 -3.96 -27.84
N CYS A 142 -41.25 -3.61 -26.62
CA CYS A 142 -42.50 -4.10 -26.03
C CYS A 142 -43.72 -3.67 -26.85
N LEU A 143 -43.78 -2.43 -27.33
CA LEU A 143 -44.86 -1.97 -28.21
C LEU A 143 -44.86 -2.70 -29.56
N SER A 144 -43.70 -2.84 -30.20
CA SER A 144 -43.56 -3.54 -31.48
C SER A 144 -43.96 -5.03 -31.38
N GLY A 145 -43.52 -5.72 -30.32
CA GLY A 145 -43.91 -7.10 -30.05
C GLY A 145 -45.41 -7.25 -29.78
N ARG A 146 -46.02 -6.25 -29.12
CA ARG A 146 -47.47 -6.22 -28.89
C ARG A 146 -48.23 -5.99 -30.19
N SER A 147 -47.78 -5.08 -31.07
CA SER A 147 -48.38 -4.83 -32.39
C SER A 147 -48.32 -6.03 -33.34
N HIS A 148 -47.23 -6.80 -33.34
CA HIS A 148 -47.14 -8.05 -34.13
C HIS A 148 -48.11 -9.13 -33.63
N LEU A 149 -48.39 -9.18 -32.32
CA LEU A 149 -49.36 -10.13 -31.76
C LEU A 149 -50.81 -9.81 -32.17
N ILE A 150 -51.15 -8.53 -32.38
CA ILE A 150 -52.51 -8.11 -32.80
C ILE A 150 -52.69 -8.22 -34.33
N ALA A 151 -51.60 -8.10 -35.11
CA ALA A 151 -51.64 -8.21 -36.57
C ALA A 151 -51.64 -9.66 -37.09
N GLY A 152 -51.25 -10.63 -36.26
CA GLY A 152 -51.25 -12.07 -36.60
C GLY A 152 -52.54 -12.82 -36.24
N THR A 153 -53.58 -12.13 -35.78
CA THR A 153 -54.87 -12.72 -35.37
C THR A 153 -56.03 -12.43 -36.34
N ALA A 154 -55.74 -12.17 -37.62
CA ALA A 154 -56.74 -11.96 -38.67
C ALA A 154 -56.63 -13.02 -39.77
#